data_AF-A0A7J9PW75-F1
#
_entry.id   AF-A0A7J9PW75-F1
#
_cell.length_a   1.000
_cell.length_b   1.000
_cell.length_c   1.000
_cell.angle_alpha   90.00
_cell.angle_beta   90.00
_cell.angle_gamma   90.00
#
_symmetry.space_group_name_H-M   'P 1'
#
loop_
_entity.id
_entity.type
_entity.pdbx_description
1 polymer ?
#
loop_
_entity_poly.entity_id
_entity_poly.type
_entity_poly.pdbx_seq_one_letter_code
_entity_poly.pdbx_strand_id
1 'polypeptide(L)'
;MPIYPGIIYYIGDFNCHQMSSRSYSINDNQMPVCSRDVGIFIGMSIGFLTAFFTDTSSGVCKAIISVFPKRIRNRILVKINPRILAAIIISVFILPMIIDGFIQLTTSYESTNPIRTVSGFLFGWIIALFLGSFIASSIEEIHKFHAKIYKS
;
A
#
# COMPACT_ATOMS: atom_id res chain seq x y z
N MET A 1 26.20 19.82 5.50
CA MET A 1 25.95 18.60 4.70
C MET A 1 26.09 18.94 3.23
N PRO A 2 26.53 18.00 2.37
CA PRO A 2 26.43 18.17 0.92
C PRO A 2 24.98 18.47 0.51
N ILE A 3 24.77 19.14 -0.62
CA ILE A 3 23.43 19.59 -1.07
C ILE A 3 22.46 18.41 -1.22
N TYR A 4 22.93 17.31 -1.81
CA TYR A 4 22.14 16.09 -2.03
C TYR A 4 21.52 15.49 -0.75
N PRO A 5 22.29 15.10 0.29
CA PRO A 5 21.71 14.63 1.54
C PRO A 5 20.91 15.74 2.23
N GLY A 6 21.31 17.01 2.15
CA GLY A 6 20.52 18.12 2.73
C GLY A 6 19.08 18.16 2.22
N ILE A 7 18.88 18.01 0.90
CA ILE A 7 17.54 17.96 0.29
C ILE A 7 16.76 16.74 0.76
N ILE A 8 17.39 15.56 0.77
CA ILE A 8 16.73 14.31 1.15
C ILE A 8 16.25 14.35 2.61
N TYR A 9 17.11 14.80 3.52
CA TYR A 9 16.74 14.91 4.94
C TYR A 9 15.72 16.02 5.16
N TYR A 10 15.73 17.11 4.39
CA TYR A 10 14.69 18.13 4.48
C TYR A 10 13.31 17.58 4.08
N ILE A 11 13.22 16.84 2.96
CA ILE A 11 11.98 16.19 2.54
C ILE A 11 11.53 15.14 3.57
N GLY A 12 12.48 14.41 4.14
CA GLY A 12 12.22 13.43 5.19
C GLY A 12 11.62 14.07 6.44
N ASP A 13 12.19 15.18 6.92
CA ASP A 13 11.76 15.90 8.12
C ASP A 13 10.35 16.48 7.97
N PHE A 14 10.00 16.92 6.76
CA PHE A 14 8.64 17.38 6.44
C PHE A 14 7.58 16.27 6.60
N ASN A 15 7.90 15.04 6.20
CA ASN A 15 6.96 13.91 6.24
C ASN A 15 7.04 13.10 7.54
N CYS A 16 8.15 13.21 8.26
CA CYS A 16 8.49 12.38 9.40
C CYS A 16 9.38 13.16 10.37
N HIS A 17 9.15 13.09 11.68
CA HIS A 17 9.98 13.78 12.67
C HIS A 17 11.43 13.26 12.81
N GLN A 18 11.90 12.38 11.90
CA GLN A 18 13.27 11.86 11.82
C GLN A 18 13.90 11.42 13.16
N MET A 19 13.09 10.80 14.02
CA MET A 19 13.56 10.35 15.32
C MET A 19 14.55 9.19 15.16
N SER A 20 15.79 9.38 15.65
CA SER A 20 16.86 8.37 15.56
C SER A 20 16.46 7.02 16.15
N SER A 21 15.70 7.01 17.25
CA SER A 21 15.19 5.79 17.90
C SER A 21 14.18 5.01 17.05
N ARG A 22 13.64 5.60 15.98
CA ARG A 22 12.61 5.00 15.11
C ARG A 22 13.07 4.84 13.66
N SER A 23 14.30 5.24 13.34
CA SER A 23 14.92 5.11 12.02
C SER A 23 15.94 3.97 12.01
N TYR A 24 16.16 3.38 10.84
CA TYR A 24 17.31 2.49 10.63
C TYR A 24 18.58 3.32 10.43
N SER A 25 19.74 2.72 10.72
CA SER A 25 21.04 3.30 10.37
C SER A 25 21.76 2.37 9.40
N ILE A 26 22.27 2.92 8.30
CA ILE A 26 23.03 2.20 7.27
C ILE A 26 24.39 2.86 7.16
N ASN A 27 25.47 2.10 7.31
CA ASN A 27 26.86 2.62 7.29
C ASN A 27 27.02 3.84 8.24
N ASP A 28 26.56 3.70 9.49
CA ASP A 28 26.56 4.76 10.52
C ASP A 28 25.76 6.04 10.18
N ASN A 29 25.01 6.04 9.09
CA ASN A 29 24.13 7.14 8.71
C ASN A 29 22.67 6.78 9.01
N GLN A 30 21.99 7.59 9.82
CA GLN A 30 20.57 7.45 10.07
C GLN A 30 19.78 7.64 8.78
N MET A 31 18.83 6.77 8.46
CA MET A 31 17.93 6.93 7.32
C MET A 31 17.10 8.22 7.45
N PRO A 32 16.83 8.92 6.33
CA PRO A 32 16.11 10.21 6.33
C PRO A 32 14.62 10.09 6.66
N VAL A 33 14.10 8.88 6.88
CA VAL A 33 12.70 8.63 7.25
C VAL A 33 12.64 7.54 8.32
N CYS A 34 11.51 7.40 9.00
CA CYS A 34 11.36 6.36 10.02
C CYS A 34 11.20 4.96 9.40
N SER A 35 11.41 3.94 10.22
CA SER A 35 11.22 2.53 9.85
C SER A 35 9.82 2.21 9.32
N ARG A 36 8.79 2.97 9.72
CA ARG A 36 7.43 2.83 9.17
C ARG A 36 7.35 3.30 7.73
N ASP A 37 7.87 4.49 7.44
CA ASP A 37 7.85 5.07 6.09
C ASP A 37 8.68 4.25 5.11
N VAL A 38 9.81 3.69 5.57
CA VAL A 38 10.57 2.69 4.79
C VAL A 38 9.67 1.54 4.37
N GLY A 39 8.89 1.00 5.31
CA GLY A 39 7.90 -0.04 5.04
C GLY A 39 6.85 0.42 4.02
N ILE A 40 6.25 1.59 4.23
CA ILE A 40 5.22 2.16 3.34
C ILE A 40 5.76 2.30 1.92
N PHE A 41 6.95 2.87 1.73
CA PHE A 41 7.54 3.05 0.40
C PHE A 41 7.81 1.71 -0.30
N ILE A 42 8.40 0.74 0.39
CA ILE A 42 8.63 -0.61 -0.15
C ILE A 42 7.29 -1.27 -0.52
N GLY A 43 6.30 -1.15 0.37
CA GLY A 43 4.96 -1.65 0.17
C GLY A 43 4.30 -1.04 -1.07
N MET A 44 4.34 0.29 -1.19
CA MET A 44 3.76 0.99 -2.34
C MET A 44 4.43 0.60 -3.66
N SER A 45 5.76 0.51 -3.69
CA SER A 45 6.49 0.08 -4.88
C SER A 45 6.04 -1.32 -5.32
N ILE A 46 5.96 -2.28 -4.39
CA ILE A 46 5.49 -3.64 -4.68
C ILE A 46 3.99 -3.65 -5.02
N GLY A 47 3.17 -2.83 -4.37
CA GLY A 47 1.73 -2.73 -4.61
C GLY A 47 1.41 -2.28 -6.03
N PHE A 48 2.09 -1.23 -6.51
CA PHE A 48 2.00 -0.81 -7.91
C PHE A 48 2.49 -1.89 -8.87
N LEU A 49 3.62 -2.55 -8.58
CA LEU A 49 4.10 -3.68 -9.39
C LEU A 49 3.05 -4.80 -9.46
N THR A 50 2.40 -5.13 -8.35
CA THR A 50 1.34 -6.16 -8.34
C THR A 50 0.10 -5.74 -9.12
N ALA A 51 -0.23 -4.44 -9.18
CA ALA A 51 -1.39 -3.94 -9.91
C ALA A 51 -1.29 -4.20 -11.42
N PHE A 52 -0.09 -4.20 -12.00
CA PHE A 52 0.13 -4.53 -13.43
C PHE A 52 -0.32 -5.95 -13.80
N PHE A 53 -0.36 -6.87 -12.84
CA PHE A 53 -0.74 -8.26 -13.05
C PHE A 53 -2.19 -8.55 -12.66
N THR A 54 -2.98 -7.53 -12.31
CA THR A 54 -4.37 -7.68 -11.92
C THR A 54 -5.31 -7.69 -13.12
N ASP A 55 -6.40 -8.44 -13.01
CA ASP A 55 -7.49 -8.43 -13.98
C ASP A 55 -8.49 -7.34 -13.63
N THR A 56 -8.40 -6.20 -14.33
CA THR A 56 -9.18 -4.98 -14.07
C THR A 56 -10.54 -4.97 -14.76
N SER A 57 -10.80 -5.96 -15.61
CA SER A 57 -11.95 -5.96 -16.51
C SER A 57 -13.31 -6.03 -15.84
N SER A 58 -13.30 -6.48 -14.60
CA SER A 58 -14.47 -6.73 -13.80
C SER A 58 -14.63 -5.73 -12.64
N GLY A 59 -13.85 -4.65 -12.63
CA GLY A 59 -13.87 -3.58 -11.63
C GLY A 59 -12.87 -3.77 -10.47
N VAL A 60 -12.61 -2.68 -9.75
CA VAL A 60 -11.55 -2.54 -8.72
C VAL A 60 -11.57 -3.65 -7.67
N CYS A 61 -12.75 -4.00 -7.12
CA CYS A 61 -12.83 -5.03 -6.08
C CYS A 61 -12.34 -6.40 -6.56
N LYS A 62 -12.71 -6.78 -7.79
CA LYS A 62 -12.29 -8.06 -8.37
C LYS A 62 -10.82 -8.02 -8.80
N ALA A 63 -10.31 -6.85 -9.20
CA ALA A 63 -8.88 -6.65 -9.49
C ALA A 63 -8.02 -6.89 -8.24
N ILE A 64 -8.40 -6.35 -7.08
CA ILE A 64 -7.70 -6.59 -5.81
C ILE A 64 -7.71 -8.07 -5.43
N ILE A 65 -8.86 -8.73 -5.57
CA ILE A 65 -8.99 -10.17 -5.31
C ILE A 65 -8.22 -11.00 -6.36
N SER A 66 -7.96 -10.44 -7.54
CA SER A 66 -7.33 -11.17 -8.64
C SER A 66 -5.86 -11.51 -8.37
N VAL A 67 -5.20 -10.76 -7.48
CA VAL A 67 -3.83 -11.00 -7.01
C VAL A 67 -3.68 -12.37 -6.35
N PHE A 68 -4.75 -12.89 -5.75
CA PHE A 68 -4.70 -14.18 -5.07
C PHE A 68 -4.81 -15.36 -6.05
N PRO A 69 -4.16 -16.51 -5.76
CA PRO A 69 -4.18 -17.68 -6.63
C PRO A 69 -5.59 -18.13 -7.00
N LYS A 70 -5.81 -18.43 -8.29
CA LYS A 70 -7.13 -18.84 -8.85
C LYS A 70 -7.81 -19.94 -8.03
N ARG A 71 -7.03 -20.90 -7.51
CA ARG A 71 -7.52 -22.03 -6.69
C ARG A 71 -8.22 -21.57 -5.41
N ILE A 72 -7.62 -20.62 -4.67
CA ILE A 72 -8.15 -20.11 -3.41
C ILE A 72 -9.30 -19.15 -3.69
N ARG A 73 -9.07 -18.24 -4.65
CA ARG A 73 -10.03 -17.23 -5.07
C ARG A 73 -11.37 -17.83 -5.47
N ASN A 74 -11.39 -18.83 -6.36
CA ASN A 74 -12.64 -19.42 -6.85
C ASN A 74 -13.41 -20.14 -5.74
N ARG A 75 -12.73 -20.76 -4.77
CA ARG A 75 -13.40 -21.38 -3.61
C ARG A 75 -14.09 -20.35 -2.71
N ILE A 76 -13.46 -19.20 -2.49
CA ILE A 76 -13.99 -18.14 -1.62
C ILE A 76 -15.11 -17.36 -2.31
N LEU A 77 -14.94 -17.02 -3.59
CA LEU A 77 -15.91 -16.22 -4.35
C LEU A 77 -17.27 -16.91 -4.56
N VAL A 78 -17.34 -18.24 -4.44
CA VAL A 78 -18.63 -18.98 -4.43
C VAL A 78 -19.41 -18.72 -3.13
N LYS A 79 -18.73 -18.38 -2.03
CA LYS A 79 -19.33 -18.25 -0.70
C LYS A 79 -19.55 -16.79 -0.27
N ILE A 80 -18.70 -15.86 -0.74
CA ILE A 80 -18.66 -14.48 -0.24
C ILE A 80 -18.79 -13.50 -1.41
N ASN A 81 -19.58 -12.44 -1.22
CA ASN A 81 -19.69 -11.34 -2.18
C ASN A 81 -18.31 -10.70 -2.43
N PRO A 82 -17.86 -10.51 -3.69
CA PRO A 82 -16.57 -9.91 -4.01
C PRO A 82 -16.33 -8.53 -3.37
N ARG A 83 -17.38 -7.72 -3.18
CA ARG A 83 -17.24 -6.39 -2.54
C ARG A 83 -16.90 -6.52 -1.06
N ILE A 84 -17.57 -7.44 -0.37
CA ILE A 84 -17.33 -7.73 1.05
C ILE A 84 -15.93 -8.34 1.21
N LEU A 85 -15.55 -9.29 0.36
CA LEU A 85 -14.23 -9.90 0.40
C LEU A 85 -13.12 -8.87 0.16
N ALA A 86 -13.28 -7.99 -0.83
CA ALA A 86 -12.33 -6.91 -1.09
C ALA A 86 -12.23 -5.96 0.13
N ALA A 87 -13.35 -5.58 0.73
CA ALA A 87 -13.36 -4.76 1.94
C ALA A 87 -12.61 -5.45 3.10
N ILE A 88 -12.85 -6.74 3.33
CA ILE A 88 -12.14 -7.52 4.37
C ILE A 88 -10.64 -7.53 4.08
N ILE A 89 -10.22 -7.82 2.85
CA ILE A 89 -8.80 -7.81 2.47
C ILE A 89 -8.20 -6.43 2.72
N ILE A 90 -8.85 -5.36 2.25
CA ILE A 90 -8.37 -4.00 2.47
C ILE A 90 -8.22 -3.69 3.97
N SER A 91 -9.24 -4.01 4.76
CA SER A 91 -9.22 -3.79 6.21
C SER A 91 -8.09 -4.57 6.90
N VAL A 92 -7.89 -5.84 6.56
CA VAL A 92 -6.84 -6.68 7.18
C VAL A 92 -5.44 -6.11 6.97
N PHE A 93 -5.17 -5.50 5.82
CA PHE A 93 -3.85 -4.94 5.51
C PHE A 93 -3.66 -3.50 6.00
N ILE A 94 -4.75 -2.72 6.15
CA ILE A 94 -4.70 -1.35 6.67
C ILE A 94 -4.67 -1.31 8.20
N LEU A 95 -5.51 -2.12 8.85
CA LEU A 95 -5.78 -2.03 10.29
C LEU A 95 -4.54 -2.18 11.18
N PRO A 96 -3.58 -3.08 10.92
CA PRO A 96 -2.42 -3.22 11.80
C PRO A 96 -1.65 -1.91 11.99
N MET A 97 -1.48 -1.13 10.93
CA MET A 97 -0.78 0.15 11.02
C MET A 97 -1.63 1.23 11.71
N ILE A 98 -2.93 1.30 11.41
CA ILE A 98 -3.83 2.25 12.08
C ILE A 98 -3.90 1.97 13.58
N ILE A 99 -4.06 0.72 13.98
CA ILE A 99 -4.13 0.31 15.39
C ILE A 99 -2.80 0.62 16.08
N ASP A 100 -1.68 0.22 15.48
CA ASP A 100 -0.34 0.48 16.03
C ASP A 100 -0.08 1.98 16.20
N GLY A 101 -0.44 2.80 15.20
CA GLY A 101 -0.35 4.25 15.28
C GLY A 101 -1.27 4.86 16.34
N PHE A 102 -2.52 4.42 16.42
CA PHE A 102 -3.50 4.91 17.38
C PHE A 102 -3.10 4.58 18.83
N ILE A 103 -2.63 3.35 19.09
CA ILE A 103 -2.12 2.96 20.40
C ILE A 103 -0.91 3.80 20.79
N GLN A 104 0.04 4.05 19.88
CA GLN A 104 1.20 4.92 20.12
C GLN A 104 0.81 6.39 20.37
N LEU A 105 -0.28 6.88 19.79
CA LEU A 105 -0.77 8.25 20.03
C LEU A 105 -1.43 8.42 21.40
N THR A 106 -1.94 7.33 21.98
CA THR A 106 -2.78 7.37 23.19
C THR A 106 -2.13 6.74 24.42
N THR A 107 -1.03 5.99 24.24
CA THR A 107 -0.36 5.25 25.31
C THR A 107 1.15 5.45 25.25
N SER A 108 1.87 4.97 26.27
CA SER A 108 3.34 4.95 26.30
C SER A 108 3.96 3.77 25.54
N TYR A 109 3.15 2.90 24.94
CA TYR A 109 3.63 1.78 24.14
C TYR A 109 4.34 2.31 22.89
N GLU A 110 5.49 1.71 22.57
CA GLU A 110 6.24 2.00 21.35
C GLU A 110 6.59 0.70 20.63
N SER A 111 6.21 0.61 19.35
CA SER A 111 6.55 -0.56 18.53
C SER A 111 8.06 -0.67 18.26
N THR A 112 8.53 -1.86 17.92
CA THR A 112 9.91 -2.04 17.44
C THR A 112 10.01 -1.68 15.95
N ASN A 113 11.21 -1.33 15.48
CA ASN A 113 11.42 -0.95 14.07
C ASN A 113 10.94 -2.02 13.08
N PRO A 114 11.19 -3.33 13.28
CA PRO A 114 10.65 -4.37 12.39
C PRO A 114 9.12 -4.39 12.33
N ILE A 115 8.44 -4.22 13.48
CA ILE A 115 6.97 -4.16 13.53
C ILE A 115 6.45 -2.96 12.74
N ARG A 116 7.08 -1.78 12.92
CA ARG A 116 6.75 -0.56 12.18
C ARG A 116 6.93 -0.74 10.67
N THR A 117 8.02 -1.39 10.25
CA THR A 117 8.27 -1.67 8.83
C THR A 117 7.27 -2.65 8.25
N VAL A 118 6.94 -3.73 8.96
CA VAL A 118 5.96 -4.72 8.48
C VAL A 118 4.56 -4.11 8.38
N SER A 119 4.10 -3.40 9.41
CA SER A 119 2.78 -2.75 9.37
C SER A 119 2.71 -1.67 8.29
N GLY A 120 3.77 -0.87 8.14
CA GLY A 120 3.90 0.10 7.04
C GLY A 120 3.89 -0.54 5.66
N PHE A 121 4.60 -1.66 5.48
CA PHE A 121 4.62 -2.42 4.23
C PHE A 121 3.22 -2.92 3.83
N LEU A 122 2.50 -3.55 4.75
CA LEU A 122 1.16 -4.07 4.50
C LEU A 122 0.20 -2.94 4.08
N PHE A 123 0.25 -1.81 4.78
CA PHE A 123 -0.53 -0.62 4.47
C PHE A 123 -0.17 -0.03 3.09
N GLY A 124 1.12 0.20 2.84
CA GLY A 124 1.59 0.76 1.57
C GLY A 124 1.23 -0.13 0.38
N TRP A 125 1.37 -1.45 0.54
CA TRP A 125 1.05 -2.43 -0.49
C TRP A 125 -0.42 -2.40 -0.89
N ILE A 126 -1.34 -2.45 0.08
CA ILE A 126 -2.77 -2.51 -0.23
C ILE A 126 -3.31 -1.19 -0.78
N ILE A 127 -2.79 -0.04 -0.32
CA ILE A 127 -3.17 1.28 -0.83
C ILE A 127 -2.70 1.45 -2.28
N ALA A 128 -1.46 1.10 -2.59
CA ALA A 128 -0.94 1.17 -3.96
C ALA A 128 -1.64 0.17 -4.89
N LEU A 129 -1.94 -1.05 -4.42
CA LEU A 129 -2.72 -2.02 -5.18
C LEU A 129 -4.13 -1.50 -5.49
N PHE A 130 -4.81 -0.91 -4.51
CA PHE A 130 -6.13 -0.28 -4.70
C PHE A 130 -6.06 0.84 -5.73
N LEU A 131 -5.11 1.76 -5.58
CA LEU A 131 -4.97 2.92 -6.47
C LEU A 131 -4.59 2.49 -7.90
N GLY A 132 -3.63 1.56 -8.04
CA GLY A 132 -3.27 0.99 -9.34
C GLY A 132 -4.44 0.27 -10.02
N SER A 133 -5.20 -0.53 -9.26
CA SER A 133 -6.40 -1.20 -9.76
C SER A 133 -7.49 -0.20 -10.17
N PHE A 134 -7.64 0.89 -9.42
CA PHE A 134 -8.60 1.96 -9.71
C PHE A 134 -8.24 2.69 -11.01
N ILE A 135 -6.98 3.08 -11.18
CA ILE A 135 -6.50 3.73 -12.39
C ILE A 135 -6.70 2.81 -13.60
N ALA A 136 -6.25 1.56 -13.52
CA ALA A 136 -6.35 0.61 -14.63
C ALA A 136 -7.81 0.31 -14.99
N SER A 137 -8.68 0.10 -13.99
CA SER A 137 -10.13 -0.08 -14.22
C SER A 137 -10.77 1.16 -14.86
N SER A 138 -10.34 2.36 -14.50
CA SER A 138 -10.86 3.61 -15.07
C SER A 138 -10.46 3.76 -16.55
N ILE A 139 -9.21 3.45 -16.88
CA ILE A 139 -8.72 3.44 -18.27
C ILE A 139 -9.52 2.44 -19.11
N GLU A 140 -9.78 1.26 -18.58
CA GLU A 140 -10.53 0.23 -19.29
C GLU A 140 -11.98 0.63 -19.58
N GLU A 141 -12.65 1.28 -18.62
CA GLU A 141 -13.99 1.83 -18.82
C GLU A 141 -14.01 2.92 -19.91
N ILE A 142 -13.01 3.81 -19.92
CA ILE A 142 -12.86 4.82 -20.97
C ILE A 142 -12.69 4.16 -22.35
N HIS A 143 -11.85 3.13 -22.46
CA HIS A 143 -11.67 2.37 -23.70
C HIS A 143 -12.97 1.68 -24.16
N LYS A 144 -13.72 1.05 -23.24
CA LYS A 144 -15.01 0.43 -23.54
C LYS A 144 -16.03 1.46 -24.05
N PHE A 145 -16.08 2.63 -23.41
CA PHE A 145 -16.95 3.73 -23.79
C PHE A 145 -16.61 4.27 -25.18
N HIS A 146 -15.33 4.53 -25.46
CA HIS A 146 -14.86 4.97 -26.77
C HIS A 146 -15.19 3.92 -27.85
N ALA A 147 -14.90 2.65 -27.60
CA ALA A 147 -15.22 1.57 -28.54
C ALA A 147 -16.72 1.47 -28.85
N LYS A 148 -17.59 1.79 -27.89
CA LYS A 148 -19.05 1.78 -28.07
C LYS A 148 -19.53 2.93 -28.96
N ILE A 149 -18.95 4.13 -28.82
CA ILE A 149 -19.33 5.32 -29.61
C ILE A 149 -18.89 5.18 -31.07
N TYR A 150 -17.66 4.72 -31.32
CA TYR A 150 -17.09 4.73 -32.67
C TYR A 150 -17.35 3.43 -33.47
N LYS A 151 -18.05 2.45 -32.88
CA LYS A 151 -18.52 1.23 -33.58
C LYS A 151 -20.04 1.19 -33.77
N SER A 152 -20.79 2.21 -33.32
CA SER A 152 -22.21 2.40 -33.62
C SER A 152 -22.40 3.39 -34.77
#